data_AF-A0A433QGH2-F1
#
_entry.id   AF-A0A433QGH2-F1
#
_cell.length_a   1.000
_cell.length_b   1.000
_cell.length_c   1.000
_cell.angle_alpha   90.00
_cell.angle_beta   90.00
_cell.angle_gamma   90.00
#
_symmetry.space_group_name_H-M   'P 1'
#
loop_
_entity.id
_entity.type
_entity.pdbx_description
1 polymer ?
#
loop_
_entity_poly.entity_id
_entity_poly.type
_entity_poly.pdbx_seq_one_letter_code
_entity_poly.pdbx_strand_id
1 'polypeptide(L)'
;MRRNHIHFAAGMLGDEGVISGMRKTCDLFVHVDVEMAIADGIIFYRSANNVILTDGRDGFLEPKYFKKVVDRRGEVVFPKSG
;
A
#
# COMPACT_ATOMS: atom_id res chain seq x y z
N MET A 1 8.82 -0.21 -20.12
CA MET A 1 8.46 0.15 -18.73
C MET A 1 6.99 0.58 -18.71
N ARG A 2 6.06 -0.38 -18.63
CA ARG A 2 4.64 -0.12 -18.37
C ARG A 2 4.32 -0.93 -17.11
N ARG A 3 4.45 -0.32 -15.94
CA ARG A 3 3.91 -0.93 -14.72
C ARG A 3 2.42 -0.67 -14.77
N ASN A 4 1.63 -1.70 -15.06
CA ASN A 4 0.17 -1.64 -15.05
C ASN A 4 -0.39 -2.02 -13.67
N HIS A 5 0.48 -2.36 -12.71
CA HIS A 5 0.10 -2.81 -11.38
C HIS A 5 0.39 -1.74 -10.33
N ILE A 6 -0.47 -1.67 -9.31
CA ILE A 6 -0.22 -0.91 -8.08
C ILE A 6 0.70 -1.77 -7.22
N HIS A 7 1.85 -1.21 -6.80
CA HIS A 7 2.83 -1.91 -5.97
C HIS A 7 2.72 -1.46 -4.52
N PHE A 8 2.80 -2.42 -3.59
CA PHE A 8 2.79 -2.18 -2.15
C PHE A 8 4.12 -2.63 -1.52
N ALA A 9 4.53 -1.91 -0.49
CA ALA A 9 5.59 -2.37 0.40
C ALA A 9 5.02 -3.40 1.37
N ALA A 10 5.74 -4.51 1.58
CA ALA A 10 5.36 -5.53 2.55
C ALA A 10 5.69 -5.14 4.01
N GLY A 11 6.36 -4.01 4.23
CA GLY A 11 6.74 -3.46 5.53
C GLY A 11 7.34 -2.06 5.40
N MET A 12 7.67 -1.45 6.54
CA MET A 12 8.30 -0.13 6.62
C MET A 12 9.80 -0.20 6.32
N LEU A 13 10.40 0.96 6.01
CA LEU A 13 11.85 1.07 5.91
C LEU A 13 12.50 0.75 7.26
N GLY A 14 13.37 -0.27 7.29
CA GLY A 14 14.07 -0.70 8.49
C GLY A 14 13.46 -1.93 9.15
N ASP A 15 12.28 -2.38 8.71
CA ASP A 15 11.71 -3.64 9.17
C ASP A 15 12.55 -4.82 8.66
N GLU A 16 12.69 -5.84 9.50
CA GLU A 16 13.45 -7.04 9.19
C GLU A 16 12.87 -7.75 7.95
N GLY A 17 13.72 -8.03 6.95
CA GLY A 17 13.29 -8.68 5.71
C GLY A 17 12.74 -7.75 4.61
N VAL A 18 12.66 -6.43 4.83
CA VAL A 18 12.26 -5.47 3.79
C VAL A 18 13.44 -5.11 2.89
N ILE A 19 13.59 -5.84 1.77
CA ILE A 19 14.65 -5.60 0.78
C ILE A 19 14.28 -4.41 -0.13
N SER A 20 13.04 -4.38 -0.63
CA SER A 20 12.49 -3.31 -1.45
C SER A 20 11.25 -2.74 -0.78
N GLY A 21 11.45 -1.81 0.14
CA GLY A 21 10.37 -1.06 0.77
C GLY A 21 9.93 0.14 -0.06
N MET A 22 9.45 1.15 0.64
CA MET A 22 9.17 2.50 0.12
C MET A 22 10.45 3.30 -0.14
N ARG A 23 10.36 4.34 -0.98
CA ARG A 23 11.48 5.28 -1.16
C ARG A 23 11.72 6.04 0.15
N LYS A 24 12.98 6.32 0.47
CA LYS A 24 13.36 7.13 1.65
C LYS A 24 12.76 8.54 1.63
N THR A 25 12.39 9.03 0.45
CA THR A 25 11.78 10.34 0.23
C THR A 25 10.25 10.30 0.22
N CYS A 26 9.61 9.21 0.66
CA CYS A 26 8.16 9.18 0.82
C CYS A 26 7.74 10.09 1.98
N ASP A 27 6.79 10.99 1.71
CA ASP A 27 6.26 11.91 2.72
C ASP A 27 4.93 11.42 3.34
N LEU A 28 4.28 10.45 2.70
CA LEU A 28 3.01 9.85 3.13
C LEU A 28 3.07 8.32 3.00
N PHE A 29 2.48 7.64 3.97
CA PHE A 29 2.28 6.19 3.98
C PHE A 29 0.79 5.88 4.02
N VAL A 30 0.28 5.31 2.92
CA VAL A 30 -1.11 4.87 2.79
C VAL A 30 -1.19 3.41 3.18
N HIS A 31 -1.86 3.11 4.29
CA HIS A 31 -2.12 1.75 4.73
C HIS A 31 -3.44 1.28 4.14
N VAL A 32 -3.41 0.14 3.45
CA VAL A 32 -4.58 -0.43 2.79
C VAL A 32 -5.16 -1.58 3.61
N ASP A 33 -6.48 -1.60 3.70
CA ASP A 33 -7.26 -2.74 4.18
C ASP A 33 -7.37 -3.78 3.07
N VAL A 34 -6.37 -4.68 3.05
CA VAL A 34 -6.28 -5.75 2.03
C VAL A 34 -7.39 -6.78 2.20
N GLU A 35 -7.83 -7.04 3.44
CA GLU A 35 -8.92 -7.98 3.72
C GLU A 35 -10.23 -7.48 3.10
N MET A 36 -10.57 -6.21 3.32
CA MET A 36 -11.74 -5.59 2.71
C MET A 36 -11.65 -5.57 1.18
N ALA A 37 -10.47 -5.24 0.63
CA ALA A 37 -10.28 -5.21 -0.82
C ALA A 37 -10.45 -6.60 -1.46
N ILE A 38 -9.92 -7.66 -0.84
CA ILE A 38 -10.09 -9.04 -1.30
C ILE A 38 -11.56 -9.47 -1.20
N ALA A 39 -12.25 -9.11 -0.12
CA ALA A 39 -13.68 -9.40 0.03
C ALA A 39 -14.54 -8.75 -1.08
N ASP A 40 -14.17 -7.55 -1.53
CA ASP A 40 -14.78 -6.84 -2.66
C ASP A 40 -14.33 -7.36 -4.04
N GLY A 41 -13.53 -8.43 -4.08
CA GLY A 41 -13.10 -9.13 -5.29
C GLY A 41 -11.81 -8.59 -5.93
N ILE A 42 -11.03 -7.78 -5.22
CA ILE A 42 -9.73 -7.30 -5.72
C ILE A 42 -8.67 -8.38 -5.51
N ILE A 43 -7.96 -8.73 -6.59
CA ILE A 43 -6.91 -9.76 -6.54
C ILE A 43 -5.58 -9.12 -6.19
N PHE A 44 -4.92 -9.65 -5.16
CA PHE A 44 -3.55 -9.32 -4.82
C PHE A 44 -2.62 -10.47 -5.17
N TYR A 45 -1.43 -10.12 -5.64
CA TYR A 45 -0.37 -11.03 -6.01
C TYR A 45 0.85 -10.75 -5.14
N ARG A 46 1.62 -11.81 -4.84
CA ARG A 46 2.95 -11.69 -4.24
C ARG A 46 3.97 -12.19 -5.24
N SER A 47 4.89 -11.31 -5.64
CA SER A 47 6.00 -11.68 -6.52
C SER A 47 7.03 -12.56 -5.79
N ALA A 48 7.88 -13.23 -6.56
CA ALA A 48 9.00 -14.02 -6.03
C ALA A 48 9.95 -13.19 -5.14
N ASN A 49 10.03 -11.86 -5.35
CA ASN A 49 10.85 -10.95 -4.55
C ASN A 49 10.07 -10.31 -3.39
N ASN A 50 8.98 -10.95 -2.92
CA ASN A 50 8.14 -10.48 -1.82
C ASN A 50 7.44 -9.13 -2.03
N VAL A 51 7.46 -8.57 -3.24
CA VAL A 51 6.66 -7.38 -3.57
C VAL A 51 5.21 -7.78 -3.72
N ILE A 52 4.31 -7.05 -3.07
CA ILE A 52 2.87 -7.21 -3.19
C ILE A 52 2.35 -6.28 -4.29
N LEU A 53 1.44 -6.76 -5.12
CA LEU A 53 0.88 -6.01 -6.25
C LEU A 53 -0.59 -6.34 -6.48
N THR A 54 -1.33 -5.41 -7.08
CA THR A 54 -2.69 -5.64 -7.60
C THR A 54 -2.86 -4.90 -8.92
N ASP A 55 -3.69 -5.45 -9.81
CA ASP A 55 -4.22 -4.71 -10.96
C ASP A 55 -5.22 -3.63 -10.54
N GLY A 56 -5.75 -3.72 -9.32
CA GLY A 56 -6.88 -2.92 -8.90
C GLY A 56 -8.13 -3.24 -9.72
N ARG A 57 -9.11 -2.34 -9.65
CA ARG A 57 -10.26 -2.32 -10.55
C ARG A 57 -9.99 -1.24 -11.59
N ASP A 58 -9.87 -1.64 -12.85
CA ASP A 58 -9.51 -0.75 -13.97
C ASP A 58 -8.22 0.05 -13.74
N GLY A 59 -7.25 -0.52 -13.00
CA GLY A 59 -5.98 0.14 -12.67
C GLY A 59 -6.01 0.98 -11.39
N PHE A 60 -7.13 0.99 -10.65
CA PHE A 60 -7.31 1.84 -9.47
C PHE A 60 -7.66 1.03 -8.22
N LEU A 61 -7.24 1.56 -7.07
CA LEU A 61 -7.71 1.12 -5.76
C LEU A 61 -8.44 2.29 -5.10
N GLU A 62 -9.72 2.10 -4.81
CA GLU A 62 -10.56 3.16 -4.25
C GLU A 62 -10.11 3.55 -2.83
N PRO A 63 -10.20 4.84 -2.45
CA PRO A 63 -9.84 5.30 -1.10
C PRO A 63 -10.63 4.65 0.04
N LYS A 64 -11.77 4.00 -0.24
CA LYS A 64 -12.54 3.26 0.77
C LYS A 64 -11.76 2.11 1.41
N TYR A 65 -10.72 1.61 0.73
CA TYR A 65 -9.81 0.61 1.27
C TYR A 65 -8.65 1.23 2.06
N PHE A 66 -8.61 2.55 2.29
CA PHE A 66 -7.56 3.16 3.10
C PHE A 66 -7.89 2.97 4.57
N LYS A 67 -7.10 2.16 5.27
CA LYS A 67 -7.22 1.92 6.71
C LYS A 67 -6.75 3.11 7.52
N LYS A 68 -5.63 3.71 7.10
CA LYS A 68 -5.11 4.99 7.61
C LYS A 68 -4.10 5.57 6.64
N VAL A 69 -3.92 6.89 6.69
CA VAL A 69 -2.78 7.56 6.05
C VAL A 69 -2.02 8.28 7.13
N VAL A 70 -0.70 8.06 7.18
CA VAL A 70 0.19 8.74 8.11
C VAL A 70 1.25 9.51 7.33
N ASP A 71 1.67 10.65 7.86
CA ASP A 71 2.81 11.38 7.31
C ASP A 71 4.14 10.76 7.75
N ARG A 72 5.24 11.28 7.20
CA ARG A 72 6.60 10.84 7.57
C ARG A 72 6.99 11.08 9.03
N ARG A 73 6.21 11.86 9.79
CA ARG A 73 6.40 12.10 11.24
C ARG A 73 5.59 11.10 12.08
N GLY A 74 4.71 10.32 11.45
CA GLY A 74 3.83 9.36 12.10
C GLY A 74 2.44 9.93 12.43
N GLU A 75 2.15 11.17 12.03
CA GLU A 75 0.86 11.80 12.30
C GLU A 75 -0.22 11.24 11.37
N VAL A 76 -1.37 10.87 11.94
CA VAL A 76 -2.51 10.38 11.16
C VAL A 76 -3.17 11.55 10.44
N VAL A 77 -3.11 11.54 9.11
CA VAL A 77 -3.74 12.55 8.25
C VAL A 77 -5.07 12.07 7.64
N PHE A 78 -5.34 10.75 7.70
CA PHE A 78 -6.62 10.16 7.32
C PHE A 78 -6.93 8.89 8.15
N PRO A 79 -8.18 8.70 8.62
CA PRO A 79 -9.23 9.72 8.63
C PRO A 79 -8.77 10.91 9.49
N LYS A 80 -9.09 12.15 9.07
CA LYS A 80 -8.76 13.29 9.92
C LYS A 80 -9.55 13.13 11.21
N SER A 81 -8.84 12.87 12.30
CA SER A 81 -9.37 13.09 13.63
C SER A 81 -9.79 14.56 13.67
N GLY A 82 -11.09 14.80 13.86
CA GLY A 82 -11.64 16.14 14.04
C GLY A 82 -11.08 16.81 15.28
#